data_AF-A0AAJ1ZAU1-F1
#
_entry.id   AF-A0AAJ1ZAU1-F1
#
_cell.length_a   1.000
_cell.length_b   1.000
_cell.length_c   1.000
_cell.angle_alpha   90.00
_cell.angle_beta   90.00
_cell.angle_gamma   90.00
#
_symmetry.space_group_name_H-M   'P 1'
#
loop_
_entity.id
_entity.type
_entity.pdbx_description
1 polymer ?
#
loop_
_entity_poly.entity_id
_entity_poly.type
_entity_poly.pdbx_seq_one_letter_code
_entity_poly.pdbx_strand_id
1 'polypeptide(L)'
;MSIFGARVKTLRLARGWSMKQLGEEVSKLSGSPLPQTTISNWENKGSEPPYNILVFTATALEVSTDYLLGKTDELQFEQHTLKHAEPIHPNYTENVINTDNNINSSLQSLIQELKQEISNLPITKKDSIDGDLKEYLEFLEYKQEKLLTDFKTFSKYIKYQIKNL
;
A
#
# COMPACT_ATOMS: atom_id res chain seq x y z
N MET A 1 3.35 -3.86 34.41
CA MET A 1 2.67 -2.89 33.52
C MET A 1 3.68 -2.41 32.50
N SER A 2 3.40 -2.52 31.20
CA SER A 2 4.31 -2.04 30.15
C SER A 2 4.34 -0.50 30.13
N ILE A 3 5.41 0.10 29.58
CA ILE A 3 5.50 1.55 29.42
C ILE A 3 4.33 2.11 28.59
N PHE A 4 3.96 1.37 27.54
CA PHE A 4 2.78 1.62 26.71
C PHE A 4 1.50 1.66 27.56
N GLY A 5 1.21 0.58 28.30
CA GLY A 5 0.01 0.50 29.14
C GLY A 5 -0.05 1.61 30.19
N ALA A 6 1.10 1.96 30.78
CA ALA A 6 1.20 3.04 31.75
C ALA A 6 0.88 4.41 31.12
N ARG A 7 1.48 4.74 29.97
CA ARG A 7 1.29 6.03 29.30
C ARG A 7 -0.12 6.18 28.73
N VAL A 8 -0.69 5.12 28.15
CA VAL A 8 -2.10 5.10 27.71
C VAL A 8 -3.03 5.37 28.88
N LYS A 9 -2.84 4.69 30.01
CA LYS A 9 -3.66 4.89 31.22
C LYS A 9 -3.59 6.32 31.72
N THR A 10 -2.38 6.88 31.83
CA THR A 10 -2.17 8.26 32.28
C THR A 10 -2.88 9.26 31.37
N LEU A 11 -2.68 9.17 30.05
CA LEU A 11 -3.29 10.09 29.08
C LEU A 11 -4.82 9.96 29.04
N ARG A 12 -5.34 8.73 29.14
CA ARG A 12 -6.79 8.48 29.19
C ARG A 12 -7.41 9.13 30.42
N LEU A 13 -6.80 8.95 31.59
CA LEU A 13 -7.28 9.53 32.84
C LEU A 13 -7.18 11.06 32.84
N ALA A 14 -6.11 11.63 32.28
CA ALA A 14 -5.94 13.08 32.14
C ALA A 14 -7.07 13.72 31.30
N ARG A 15 -7.63 12.96 30.34
CA ARG A 15 -8.79 13.37 29.52
C ARG A 15 -10.15 13.06 30.14
N GLY A 16 -10.19 12.46 31.33
CA GLY A 16 -11.44 12.05 31.98
C GLY A 16 -12.15 10.90 31.27
N TRP A 17 -11.45 10.15 30.41
CA TRP A 17 -12.04 9.07 29.63
C TRP A 17 -12.08 7.76 30.41
N SER A 18 -13.18 7.02 30.27
CA SER A 18 -13.27 5.60 30.61
C SER A 18 -12.51 4.76 29.57
N MET A 19 -12.15 3.52 29.94
CA MET A 19 -11.54 2.57 28.99
C MET A 19 -12.46 2.33 27.78
N LYS A 20 -13.78 2.39 27.98
CA LYS A 20 -14.78 2.27 26.91
C LYS A 20 -14.68 3.46 25.95
N GLN A 21 -14.63 4.69 26.48
CA GLN A 21 -14.52 5.90 25.66
C GLN A 21 -13.21 5.92 24.85
N LEU A 22 -12.07 5.51 25.43
CA LEU A 22 -10.84 5.38 24.64
C LEU A 22 -11.02 4.36 23.50
N GLY A 23 -11.64 3.22 23.78
CA GLY A 23 -11.97 2.24 22.74
C GLY A 23 -12.84 2.82 21.63
N GLU A 24 -13.85 3.63 21.98
CA GLU A 24 -14.74 4.31 21.03
C GLU A 24 -13.99 5.34 20.16
N GLU A 25 -13.12 6.18 20.74
CA GLU A 25 -12.32 7.14 19.97
C GLU A 25 -11.38 6.47 18.98
N VAL A 26 -10.71 5.38 19.39
CA VAL A 26 -9.85 4.61 18.48
C VAL A 26 -10.68 3.87 17.42
N SER A 27 -11.90 3.42 17.75
CA SER A 27 -12.80 2.78 16.79
C SER A 27 -13.27 3.75 15.70
N LYS A 28 -13.56 5.01 16.06
CA LYS A 28 -13.94 6.07 15.10
C LYS A 28 -12.85 6.32 14.07
N LEU A 29 -11.58 6.33 14.49
CA LEU A 29 -10.43 6.56 13.62
C LEU A 29 -10.07 5.34 12.76
N SER A 30 -10.14 4.13 13.34
CA SER A 30 -9.70 2.91 12.67
C SER A 30 -10.77 2.24 11.80
N GLY A 31 -12.05 2.61 11.96
CA GLY A 31 -13.19 1.94 11.32
C GLY A 31 -13.43 0.51 11.83
N SER A 32 -12.70 0.07 12.86
CA SER A 32 -12.79 -1.27 13.45
C SER A 32 -13.13 -1.19 14.94
N PRO A 33 -14.10 -1.97 15.45
CA PRO A 33 -14.45 -1.94 16.87
C PRO A 33 -13.28 -2.36 17.77
N LEU A 34 -12.97 -1.52 18.77
CA LEU A 34 -11.97 -1.81 19.80
C LEU A 34 -12.65 -1.97 21.18
N PRO A 35 -12.79 -3.20 21.70
CA PRO A 35 -13.46 -3.46 22.97
C PRO A 35 -12.73 -2.86 24.18
N GLN A 36 -13.50 -2.45 25.20
CA GLN A 36 -12.97 -1.98 26.50
C GLN A 36 -12.00 -2.99 27.14
N THR A 37 -12.25 -4.29 26.97
CA THR A 37 -11.40 -5.36 27.51
C THR A 37 -9.99 -5.32 26.93
N THR A 38 -9.84 -4.91 25.67
CA THR A 38 -8.54 -4.71 25.02
C THR A 38 -7.76 -3.59 25.69
N ILE A 39 -8.39 -2.44 25.92
CA ILE A 39 -7.79 -1.32 26.66
C ILE A 39 -7.37 -1.75 28.07
N SER A 40 -8.24 -2.48 28.78
CA SER A 40 -7.93 -3.01 30.11
C SER A 40 -6.72 -3.96 30.10
N ASN A 41 -6.60 -4.81 29.08
CA ASN A 41 -5.44 -5.70 28.93
C ASN A 41 -4.15 -4.92 28.67
N TRP A 42 -4.20 -3.85 27.85
CA TRP A 42 -3.04 -2.97 27.65
C TRP A 42 -2.59 -2.32 28.95
N GLU A 43 -3.52 -1.71 29.69
CA GLU A 43 -3.20 -0.95 30.89
C GLU A 43 -2.78 -1.81 32.09
N ASN A 44 -3.33 -3.02 32.22
CA ASN A 44 -3.15 -3.82 33.43
C ASN A 44 -2.37 -5.12 33.23
N LYS A 45 -2.44 -5.73 32.04
CA LYS A 45 -1.86 -7.06 31.76
C LYS A 45 -0.62 -7.02 30.87
N GLY A 46 -0.25 -5.85 30.34
CA GLY A 46 0.94 -5.68 29.51
C GLY A 46 0.80 -6.20 28.09
N SER A 47 -0.42 -6.44 27.60
CA SER A 47 -0.65 -6.72 26.18
C SER A 47 -0.34 -5.48 25.34
N GLU A 48 0.12 -5.69 24.10
CA GLU A 48 0.46 -4.60 23.18
C GLU A 48 -0.50 -4.58 21.96
N PRO A 49 -0.74 -3.41 21.36
CA PRO A 49 -1.56 -3.28 20.16
C PRO A 49 -0.79 -3.73 18.91
N PRO A 50 -1.50 -4.14 17.83
CA PRO A 50 -0.89 -4.18 16.50
C PRO A 50 -0.55 -2.76 16.02
N TYR A 51 0.42 -2.64 15.09
CA TYR A 51 0.98 -1.37 14.62
C TYR A 51 -0.08 -0.35 14.16
N ASN A 52 -1.07 -0.80 13.37
CA ASN A 52 -2.13 0.08 12.90
C ASN A 52 -2.95 0.67 14.06
N ILE A 53 -3.27 -0.13 15.07
CA ILE A 53 -4.03 0.32 16.25
C ILE A 53 -3.18 1.20 17.16
N LEU A 54 -1.86 0.97 17.24
CA LEU A 54 -0.93 1.86 17.94
C LEU A 54 -0.98 3.28 17.37
N VAL A 55 -0.92 3.41 16.04
CA VAL A 55 -0.99 4.71 15.36
C VAL A 55 -2.32 5.42 15.68
N PHE A 56 -3.45 4.73 15.55
CA PHE A 56 -4.75 5.33 15.88
C PHE A 56 -4.91 5.68 17.37
N THR A 57 -4.31 4.90 18.26
CA THR A 57 -4.30 5.18 19.71
C THR A 57 -3.48 6.44 20.00
N ALA A 58 -2.33 6.59 19.36
CA ALA A 58 -1.50 7.79 19.45
C ALA A 58 -2.25 9.04 18.92
N THR A 59 -2.94 8.91 17.78
CA THR A 59 -3.79 9.97 17.22
C THR A 59 -4.95 10.33 18.15
N ALA A 60 -5.67 9.35 18.70
CA ALA A 60 -6.79 9.60 19.63
C ALA A 60 -6.34 10.28 20.92
N LEU A 61 -5.12 10.00 21.38
CA LEU A 61 -4.52 10.59 22.57
C LEU A 61 -3.65 11.81 22.27
N GLU A 62 -3.63 12.29 21.02
CA GLU A 62 -2.87 13.43 20.53
C GLU A 62 -1.42 13.43 21.03
N VAL A 63 -0.71 12.33 20.82
CA VAL A 63 0.71 12.16 21.15
C VAL A 63 1.39 11.36 20.04
N SER A 64 2.73 11.34 20.02
CA SER A 64 3.48 10.47 19.12
C SER A 64 3.47 9.00 19.58
N THR A 65 3.65 8.07 18.64
CA THR A 65 3.89 6.65 18.97
C THR A 65 5.17 6.48 19.78
N ASP A 66 6.19 7.30 19.51
CA ASP A 66 7.46 7.30 20.23
C ASP A 66 7.27 7.65 21.70
N TYR A 67 6.36 8.60 22.00
CA TYR A 67 5.94 8.84 23.37
C TYR A 67 5.24 7.60 23.93
N LEU A 68 4.23 7.02 23.27
CA LEU A 68 3.54 5.85 23.84
C LEU A 68 4.49 4.66 24.10
N LEU A 69 5.50 4.47 23.26
CA LEU A 69 6.48 3.39 23.37
C LEU A 69 7.66 3.69 24.33
N GLY A 70 7.74 4.91 24.87
CA GLY A 70 8.82 5.30 25.78
C GLY A 70 10.16 5.59 25.08
N LYS A 71 10.15 5.95 23.80
CA LYS A 71 11.33 6.38 23.05
C LYS A 71 11.67 7.86 23.27
N THR A 72 10.68 8.65 23.64
CA THR A 72 10.83 10.05 24.05
C THR A 72 9.94 10.35 25.25
N ASP A 73 10.33 11.27 26.13
CA ASP A 73 9.46 11.79 27.19
C ASP A 73 8.72 13.06 26.77
N GLU A 74 8.99 13.54 25.57
CA GLU A 74 8.33 14.73 25.03
C GLU A 74 6.94 14.35 24.54
N LEU A 75 5.92 15.03 25.07
CA LEU A 75 4.51 14.92 24.65
C LEU A 75 4.25 15.53 23.26
N GLN A 76 5.27 15.70 22.41
CA GLN A 76 5.14 16.39 21.13
C GLN A 76 4.06 15.71 20.29
N PHE A 77 2.99 16.45 20.06
CA PHE A 77 2.05 16.21 19.00
C PHE A 77 2.46 17.12 17.84
N GLU A 78 3.33 16.64 16.96
CA GLU A 78 3.24 17.16 15.61
C GLU A 78 1.93 16.62 15.06
N GLN A 79 0.98 17.50 14.78
CA GLN A 79 -0.05 17.18 13.81
C GLN A 79 0.68 16.80 12.53
N HIS A 80 0.93 15.51 12.34
CA HIS A 80 1.02 14.95 11.01
C HIS A 80 -0.41 14.99 10.46
N THR A 81 -0.94 16.20 10.22
CA THR A 81 -1.58 16.40 8.94
C THR A 81 -0.55 15.89 7.96
N LEU A 82 -0.82 14.75 7.33
CA LEU A 82 -0.33 14.55 5.98
C LEU A 82 -0.57 15.91 5.35
N LYS A 83 0.50 16.68 5.09
CA LYS A 83 0.35 17.96 4.40
C LYS A 83 -0.57 17.60 3.26
N HIS A 84 -1.73 18.25 3.18
CA HIS A 84 -2.53 18.14 1.97
C HIS A 84 -1.54 18.57 0.91
N ALA A 85 -0.92 17.58 0.24
CA ALA A 85 -0.40 17.80 -1.07
C ALA A 85 -1.62 18.40 -1.75
N GLU A 86 -1.51 19.66 -2.17
CA GLU A 86 -2.41 20.14 -3.21
C GLU A 86 -2.59 18.98 -4.17
N PRO A 87 -3.82 18.60 -4.54
CA PRO A 87 -4.02 17.49 -5.44
C PRO A 87 -3.27 17.84 -6.71
N ILE A 88 -2.03 17.35 -6.78
CA ILE A 88 -1.36 17.10 -8.02
C ILE A 88 -2.37 16.16 -8.66
N HIS A 89 -3.02 16.63 -9.71
CA HIS A 89 -3.65 15.75 -10.65
C HIS A 89 -2.52 15.36 -11.59
N PRO A 90 -1.70 14.31 -11.31
CA PRO A 90 -0.85 13.77 -12.35
C PRO A 90 -1.74 13.57 -13.58
N ASN A 91 -1.28 14.04 -14.73
CA ASN A 91 -1.91 13.66 -15.96
C ASN A 91 -1.61 12.17 -16.17
N TYR A 92 -2.46 11.31 -15.58
CA TYR A 92 -2.25 9.86 -15.53
C TYR A 92 -2.20 9.24 -16.94
N THR A 93 -2.75 9.92 -17.96
CA THR A 93 -2.79 9.41 -19.34
C THR A 93 -1.51 9.66 -20.11
N GLU A 94 -0.83 10.80 -19.91
CA GLU A 94 0.40 11.15 -20.65
C GLU A 94 1.57 10.22 -20.33
N ASN A 95 1.74 9.84 -19.06
CA ASN A 95 2.85 8.97 -18.65
C ASN A 95 2.70 7.53 -19.17
N VAL A 96 1.48 6.99 -19.24
CA VAL A 96 1.22 5.63 -19.73
C VAL A 96 1.40 5.56 -21.25
N ILE A 97 0.82 6.52 -22.00
CA ILE A 97 0.91 6.56 -23.47
C ILE A 97 2.36 6.72 -23.94
N ASN A 98 3.15 7.59 -23.29
CA ASN A 98 4.55 7.79 -23.65
C ASN A 98 5.42 6.56 -23.36
N THR A 99 5.14 5.86 -22.25
CA THR A 99 5.85 4.65 -21.87
C THR A 99 5.53 3.49 -22.83
N ASP A 100 4.25 3.30 -23.16
CA ASP A 100 3.82 2.23 -24.07
C ASP A 100 4.40 2.41 -25.48
N ASN A 101 4.42 3.65 -26.01
CA ASN A 101 4.98 3.90 -27.35
C ASN A 101 6.51 3.69 -27.41
N ASN A 102 7.24 4.06 -26.35
CA ASN A 102 8.69 3.88 -26.28
C ASN A 102 9.08 2.40 -26.10
N ILE A 103 8.37 1.67 -25.24
CA ILE A 103 8.61 0.24 -25.02
C ILE A 103 8.29 -0.55 -26.29
N ASN A 104 7.17 -0.29 -26.95
CA ASN A 104 6.80 -1.01 -28.16
C ASN A 104 7.80 -0.78 -29.30
N SER A 105 8.24 0.46 -29.51
CA SER A 105 9.26 0.75 -30.54
C SER A 105 10.61 0.08 -30.24
N SER A 106 11.04 0.10 -28.98
CA SER A 106 12.27 -0.59 -28.53
C SER A 106 12.17 -2.11 -28.73
N LEU A 107 11.05 -2.71 -28.31
CA LEU A 107 10.81 -4.14 -28.44
C LEU A 107 10.74 -4.58 -29.91
N GLN A 108 10.12 -3.79 -30.79
CA GLN A 108 10.11 -4.06 -32.23
C GLN A 108 11.52 -4.00 -32.83
N SER A 109 12.35 -3.03 -32.42
CA SER A 109 13.73 -2.94 -32.91
C SER A 109 14.58 -4.15 -32.51
N LEU A 110 14.44 -4.62 -31.26
CA LEU A 110 15.16 -5.78 -30.76
C LEU A 110 14.70 -7.08 -31.44
N ILE A 111 13.40 -7.23 -31.70
CA ILE A 111 12.87 -8.39 -32.45
C ILE A 111 13.42 -8.40 -33.88
N GLN A 112 13.53 -7.24 -34.53
CA GLN A 112 14.09 -7.13 -35.88
C GLN A 112 15.59 -7.49 -35.89
N GLU A 113 16.35 -7.02 -34.91
CA GLU A 113 17.77 -7.37 -34.74
C GLU A 113 17.95 -8.88 -34.55
N LEU A 114 17.20 -9.50 -33.63
CA LEU A 114 17.25 -10.94 -33.39
C LEU A 114 16.87 -11.75 -34.64
N LYS A 115 15.83 -11.33 -35.38
CA LYS A 115 15.45 -12.00 -36.64
C LYS A 115 16.55 -11.90 -37.70
N GLN A 116 17.27 -10.77 -37.76
CA GLN A 116 18.39 -10.58 -38.67
C GLN A 116 19.57 -11.50 -38.30
N GLU A 117 19.88 -11.61 -37.01
CA GLU A 117 20.93 -12.52 -36.51
C GLU A 117 20.59 -13.99 -36.77
N ILE A 118 19.34 -14.41 -36.49
CA ILE A 118 18.88 -15.77 -36.74
C ILE A 118 18.90 -16.10 -38.24
N SER A 119 18.64 -15.12 -39.09
CA SER A 119 18.71 -15.29 -40.55
C SER A 119 20.11 -15.59 -41.08
N ASN A 120 21.16 -15.22 -40.34
CA ASN A 120 22.55 -15.47 -40.70
C ASN A 120 23.09 -16.83 -40.16
N LEU A 121 22.29 -17.57 -39.40
CA LEU A 121 22.70 -18.85 -38.81
C LEU A 121 22.59 -20.04 -39.78
N PRO A 122 23.34 -21.14 -39.56
CA PRO A 122 23.16 -22.39 -40.28
C PRO A 122 21.73 -22.94 -40.08
N ILE A 123 21.14 -23.48 -41.15
CA ILE A 123 19.75 -23.97 -41.21
C ILE A 123 19.38 -24.88 -40.02
N THR A 124 20.31 -25.74 -39.58
CA THR A 124 20.07 -26.69 -38.48
C THR A 124 19.86 -26.07 -37.10
N LYS A 125 20.33 -24.83 -36.87
CA LYS A 125 20.11 -24.10 -35.61
C LYS A 125 19.02 -23.05 -35.72
N LYS A 126 18.73 -22.62 -36.95
CA LYS A 126 17.74 -21.58 -37.26
C LYS A 126 16.34 -21.98 -36.79
N ASP A 127 15.88 -23.17 -37.17
CA ASP A 127 14.52 -23.62 -36.87
C ASP A 127 14.26 -23.77 -35.35
N SER A 128 15.27 -24.20 -34.58
CA SER A 128 15.15 -24.33 -33.12
C SER A 128 15.04 -22.97 -32.45
N ILE A 129 15.91 -22.02 -32.82
CA ILE A 129 15.94 -20.69 -32.19
C ILE A 129 14.74 -19.84 -32.63
N ASP A 130 14.30 -19.98 -33.88
CA ASP A 130 13.06 -19.35 -34.37
C ASP A 130 11.84 -19.89 -33.61
N GLY A 131 11.82 -21.18 -33.30
CA GLY A 131 10.79 -21.81 -32.46
C GLY A 131 10.75 -21.21 -31.05
N ASP A 132 11.90 -21.15 -30.38
CA ASP A 132 12.02 -20.58 -29.03
C ASP A 132 11.61 -19.11 -28.98
N LEU A 133 12.03 -18.31 -29.97
CA LEU A 133 11.65 -16.90 -30.09
C LEU A 133 10.14 -16.76 -30.28
N LYS A 134 9.53 -17.61 -31.12
CA LYS A 134 8.09 -17.59 -31.35
C LYS A 134 7.31 -17.92 -30.07
N GLU A 135 7.70 -18.96 -29.34
CA GLU A 135 7.05 -19.35 -28.08
C GLU A 135 7.13 -18.24 -27.04
N TYR A 136 8.28 -17.57 -26.94
CA TYR A 136 8.42 -16.44 -26.03
C TYR A 136 7.55 -15.24 -26.43
N LEU A 137 7.40 -14.95 -27.72
CA LEU A 137 6.53 -13.88 -28.22
C LEU A 137 5.04 -14.18 -27.93
N GLU A 138 4.60 -15.42 -28.13
CA GLU A 138 3.25 -15.86 -27.77
C GLU A 138 2.99 -15.72 -26.26
N PHE A 139 3.98 -16.08 -25.42
CA PHE A 139 3.90 -15.88 -23.98
C PHE A 139 3.84 -14.40 -23.58
N LEU A 140 4.57 -13.55 -24.28
CA LEU A 140 4.58 -12.11 -24.05
C LEU A 140 3.22 -11.48 -24.40
N GLU A 141 2.61 -11.89 -25.52
CA GLU A 141 1.25 -11.50 -25.91
C GLU A 141 0.23 -11.89 -24.84
N TYR A 142 0.26 -13.14 -24.38
CA TYR A 142 -0.60 -13.62 -23.29
C TYR A 142 -0.49 -12.75 -22.02
N LYS A 143 0.74 -12.39 -21.63
CA LYS A 143 0.95 -11.52 -20.45
C LYS A 143 0.34 -10.14 -20.61
N GLN A 144 0.43 -9.54 -21.81
CA GLN A 144 -0.16 -8.24 -22.09
C GLN A 144 -1.69 -8.30 -22.01
N GLU A 145 -2.31 -9.32 -22.61
CA GLU A 145 -3.76 -9.53 -22.52
C GLU A 145 -4.24 -9.74 -21.08
N LYS A 146 -3.46 -10.50 -20.30
CA LYS A 146 -3.76 -10.76 -18.90
C LYS A 146 -3.71 -9.47 -18.06
N LEU A 147 -2.67 -8.66 -18.25
CA LEU A 147 -2.54 -7.35 -17.59
C LEU A 147 -3.74 -6.45 -17.91
N LEU A 148 -4.16 -6.38 -19.18
CA LEU A 148 -5.33 -5.60 -19.59
C LEU A 148 -6.62 -6.10 -18.93
N THR A 149 -6.79 -7.42 -18.83
CA THR A 149 -7.94 -8.06 -18.19
C THR A 149 -8.00 -7.75 -16.69
N ASP A 150 -6.86 -7.82 -16.01
CA ASP A 150 -6.76 -7.51 -14.59
C ASP A 150 -7.05 -6.02 -14.33
N PHE A 151 -6.55 -5.13 -15.19
CA PHE A 151 -6.89 -3.71 -15.12
C PHE A 151 -8.37 -3.42 -15.37
N LYS A 152 -9.02 -4.12 -16.32
CA LYS A 152 -10.48 -4.03 -16.52
C LYS A 152 -11.25 -4.43 -15.25
N THR A 153 -10.77 -5.45 -14.55
CA THR A 153 -11.38 -5.89 -13.28
C THR A 153 -11.23 -4.83 -12.20
N PHE A 154 -10.03 -4.26 -12.06
CA PHE A 154 -9.80 -3.13 -11.16
C PHE A 154 -10.67 -1.92 -11.51
N SER A 155 -10.83 -1.58 -12.79
CA SER A 155 -11.70 -0.50 -13.24
C SER A 155 -13.16 -0.71 -12.82
N LYS A 156 -13.67 -1.94 -12.88
CA LYS A 156 -15.02 -2.27 -12.37
C LYS A 156 -15.13 -2.03 -10.87
N TYR A 157 -14.11 -2.41 -10.10
CA TYR A 157 -14.05 -2.14 -8.66
C TYR A 157 -14.07 -0.64 -8.36
N ILE A 158 -13.23 0.15 -9.03
CA ILE A 158 -13.21 1.61 -8.84
C ILE A 158 -14.57 2.24 -9.18
N LYS A 159 -15.22 1.82 -10.28
CA LYS A 159 -16.57 2.28 -10.63
C LYS A 159 -17.61 1.93 -9.56
N TYR A 160 -17.50 0.76 -8.95
CA TYR A 160 -18.36 0.36 -7.84
C TYR A 160 -18.14 1.26 -6.61
N GLN A 161 -16.89 1.54 -6.25
CA GLN A 161 -16.58 2.46 -5.14
C GLN A 161 -17.15 3.85 -5.38
N ILE A 162 -16.97 4.40 -6.59
CA ILE A 162 -17.53 5.71 -6.97
C ILE A 162 -19.06 5.75 -6.84
N LYS A 163 -19.75 4.65 -7.17
CA LYS A 163 -21.22 4.59 -7.13
C LYS A 163 -21.79 4.53 -5.71
N ASN A 164 -21.01 4.08 -4.73
CA ASN A 164 -21.46 3.88 -3.33
C ASN A 164 -20.89 4.94 -2.37
N LEU A 165 -20.29 5.99 -2.90
CA LEU A 165 -19.99 7.25 -2.21
C LEU A 165 -21.21 8.17 -2.29
#